data_AF-A0A9P4YE94-F1
#
_entry.id   AF-A0A9P4YE94-F1
#
_cell.length_a   1.000
_cell.length_b   1.000
_cell.length_c   1.000
_cell.angle_alpha   90.00
_cell.angle_beta   90.00
_cell.angle_gamma   90.00
#
_symmetry.space_group_name_H-M   'P 1'
#
loop_
_entity.id
_entity.type
_entity.pdbx_description
1 polymer ?
#
loop_
_entity_poly.entity_id
_entity_poly.type
_entity_poly.pdbx_seq_one_letter_code
_entity_poly.pdbx_strand_id
1 'polypeptide(L)'
;MQSAIKMPKLETEKASAHNTGFNSPSTISTPITGSNNLGPQSATNIYSHIHETASKRIQTLDYLRSAHNGRVYWFNTTHFSKADLARMPYFEKRKLTRRAINFLFLGFSLPPILDVSSGLSEYLKSLNALLLEFESFQQIHSVDGGPAATLARARLPHMFKRSGQSTKDLLPGEEYTFLLTPSLPFDPDYFEIFATLCDVLIDCYSRLVSLVSHPSLCNAAMGELFTKADAKLRKVIVSGIVREFEDASRSSAKSEVAGVGRMVLGGLLG
;
A
#
# COMPACT_ATOMS: atom_id res chain seq x y z
N MET A 1 23.96 -50.85 32.18
CA MET A 1 23.81 -49.38 32.13
C MET A 1 24.21 -48.89 30.75
N GLN A 2 23.22 -48.66 29.87
CA GLN A 2 23.38 -47.95 28.60
C GLN A 2 22.15 -47.05 28.48
N SER A 3 22.31 -45.76 28.75
CA SER A 3 21.27 -44.75 28.52
C SER A 3 21.52 -44.13 27.15
N ALA A 4 20.65 -44.43 26.19
CA ALA A 4 20.62 -43.74 24.91
C ALA A 4 19.88 -42.40 25.09
N ILE A 5 20.57 -41.30 24.80
CA ILE A 5 19.97 -39.96 24.73
C ILE A 5 19.22 -39.86 23.40
N LYS A 6 17.88 -39.83 23.48
CA LYS A 6 16.99 -39.67 22.33
C LYS A 6 16.82 -38.18 22.02
N MET A 7 17.37 -37.74 20.89
CA MET A 7 17.15 -36.39 20.35
C MET A 7 15.70 -36.22 19.86
N PRO A 8 15.07 -35.04 20.01
CA PRO A 8 13.73 -34.79 19.47
C PRO A 8 13.76 -34.66 17.95
N LYS A 9 12.77 -35.26 17.28
CA LYS A 9 12.51 -35.05 15.84
C LYS A 9 11.95 -33.65 15.64
N LEU A 10 12.55 -32.90 14.72
CA LEU A 10 11.98 -31.67 14.18
C LEU A 10 10.75 -32.05 13.34
N GLU A 11 9.55 -31.72 13.80
CA GLU A 11 8.35 -31.81 12.98
C GLU A 11 8.36 -30.64 11.99
N THR A 12 8.52 -30.96 10.71
CA THR A 12 8.34 -30.01 9.62
C THR A 12 6.84 -29.73 9.47
N GLU A 13 6.40 -28.59 10.00
CA GLU A 13 5.08 -28.05 9.70
C GLU A 13 4.98 -27.78 8.20
N LYS A 14 3.97 -28.37 7.54
CA LYS A 14 3.73 -28.20 6.10
C LYS A 14 3.30 -26.76 5.83
N ALA A 15 4.22 -25.93 5.34
CA ALA A 15 3.87 -24.68 4.69
C ALA A 15 3.06 -24.99 3.42
N SER A 16 1.78 -24.60 3.43
CA SER A 16 0.89 -24.70 2.28
C SER A 16 1.33 -23.73 1.20
N ALA A 17 2.03 -24.23 0.19
CA ALA A 17 2.43 -23.46 -0.99
C ALA A 17 1.19 -23.06 -1.81
N HIS A 18 0.75 -21.80 -1.69
CA HIS A 18 -0.17 -21.21 -2.65
C HIS A 18 0.59 -20.76 -3.89
N ASN A 19 0.30 -21.42 -5.01
CA ASN A 19 0.90 -21.18 -6.31
C ASN A 19 0.29 -19.92 -6.95
N THR A 20 1.09 -18.86 -7.14
CA THR A 20 0.67 -17.67 -7.91
C THR A 20 1.58 -17.50 -9.13
N GLY A 21 1.20 -18.15 -10.23
CA GLY A 21 1.77 -17.89 -11.55
C GLY A 21 1.29 -16.53 -12.08
N PHE A 22 2.22 -15.60 -12.26
CA PHE A 22 2.00 -14.37 -13.03
C PHE A 22 2.08 -14.70 -14.51
N ASN A 23 0.94 -14.67 -15.21
CA ASN A 23 0.88 -14.84 -16.65
C ASN A 23 0.85 -13.46 -17.34
N SER A 24 1.83 -13.20 -18.20
CA SER A 24 1.88 -12.02 -19.08
C SER A 24 0.89 -12.18 -20.24
N PRO A 25 0.08 -11.17 -20.60
CA PRO A 25 -0.75 -11.27 -21.79
C PRO A 25 -0.06 -10.67 -23.02
N SER A 26 -0.05 -11.41 -24.11
CA SER A 26 0.24 -10.91 -25.45
C SER A 26 -0.90 -11.28 -26.39
N THR A 27 -1.81 -10.33 -26.69
CA THR A 27 -2.58 -10.27 -27.94
C THR A 27 -3.09 -8.85 -28.14
N ILE A 28 -2.70 -8.24 -29.25
CA ILE A 28 -3.19 -6.95 -29.75
C ILE A 28 -4.55 -7.19 -30.43
N SER A 29 -5.57 -6.40 -30.06
CA SER A 29 -6.88 -6.34 -30.72
C SER A 29 -7.07 -4.99 -31.42
N THR A 30 -7.80 -5.03 -32.52
CA THR A 30 -8.19 -3.95 -33.45
C THR A 30 -9.15 -2.92 -32.84
N PRO A 31 -9.28 -1.70 -33.42
CA PRO A 31 -10.15 -0.66 -32.89
C PRO A 31 -11.57 -0.79 -33.46
N ILE A 32 -12.60 -0.70 -32.60
CA ILE A 32 -13.99 -0.48 -33.03
C ILE A 32 -14.62 0.63 -32.19
N THR A 33 -15.14 1.60 -32.92
CA THR A 33 -15.76 2.86 -32.49
C THR A 33 -17.18 2.65 -31.93
N GLY A 34 -17.46 3.30 -30.80
CA GLY A 34 -18.75 3.82 -30.32
C GLY A 34 -20.08 3.07 -30.56
N SER A 35 -20.64 2.49 -29.50
CA SER A 35 -22.06 2.63 -29.12
C SER A 35 -22.30 2.05 -27.72
N ASN A 36 -22.66 2.92 -26.77
CA ASN A 36 -22.85 2.62 -25.33
C ASN A 36 -24.20 1.94 -25.06
N ASN A 37 -24.32 0.66 -25.40
CA ASN A 37 -25.34 -0.21 -24.81
C ASN A 37 -24.70 -1.51 -24.31
N LEU A 38 -24.25 -1.46 -23.05
CA LEU A 38 -23.60 -2.57 -22.36
C LEU A 38 -24.67 -3.48 -21.74
N GLY A 39 -24.93 -4.63 -22.37
CA GLY A 39 -25.86 -5.64 -21.87
C GLY A 39 -25.37 -6.39 -20.61
N PRO A 40 -26.16 -7.34 -20.08
CA PRO A 40 -25.91 -8.06 -18.82
C PRO A 40 -24.53 -8.73 -18.69
N GLN A 41 -23.96 -9.15 -19.83
CA GLN A 41 -22.64 -9.80 -19.88
C GLN A 41 -21.51 -8.88 -19.42
N SER A 42 -21.61 -7.59 -19.73
CA SER A 42 -20.59 -6.61 -19.35
C SER A 42 -20.60 -6.34 -17.84
N ALA A 43 -21.79 -6.26 -17.23
CA ALA A 43 -21.95 -6.09 -15.80
C ALA A 43 -21.40 -7.29 -15.02
N THR A 44 -21.59 -8.50 -15.54
CA THR A 44 -21.02 -9.74 -14.99
C THR A 44 -19.48 -9.74 -15.06
N ASN A 45 -18.90 -9.29 -16.18
CA ASN A 45 -17.45 -9.18 -16.29
C ASN A 45 -16.86 -8.15 -15.31
N ILE A 46 -17.52 -7.00 -15.16
CA ILE A 46 -17.09 -5.96 -14.21
C ILE A 46 -17.17 -6.48 -12.77
N TYR A 47 -18.28 -7.15 -12.43
CA TYR A 47 -18.46 -7.81 -11.14
C TYR A 47 -17.30 -8.77 -10.83
N SER A 48 -17.03 -9.72 -11.73
CA SER A 48 -15.96 -10.70 -11.55
C SER A 48 -14.59 -10.04 -11.43
N HIS A 49 -14.33 -9.01 -12.24
CA HIS A 49 -13.08 -8.26 -12.20
C HIS A 49 -12.86 -7.55 -10.86
N ILE A 50 -13.90 -6.92 -10.30
CA ILE A 50 -13.83 -6.26 -8.99
C ILE A 50 -13.50 -7.28 -7.90
N HIS A 51 -14.23 -8.40 -7.85
CA HIS A 51 -14.03 -9.46 -6.84
C HIS A 51 -12.65 -10.09 -6.93
N GLU A 52 -12.20 -10.46 -8.13
CA GLU A 52 -10.89 -11.06 -8.35
C GLU A 52 -9.76 -10.10 -7.93
N THR A 53 -9.85 -8.84 -8.35
CA THR A 53 -8.85 -7.82 -8.03
C THR A 53 -8.82 -7.51 -6.54
N ALA A 54 -9.98 -7.35 -5.90
CA ALA A 54 -10.08 -7.12 -4.47
C ALA A 54 -9.50 -8.29 -3.67
N SER A 55 -9.83 -9.54 -4.03
CA SER A 55 -9.29 -10.73 -3.37
C SER A 55 -7.77 -10.81 -3.47
N LYS A 56 -7.20 -10.61 -4.67
CA LYS A 56 -5.74 -10.57 -4.87
C LYS A 56 -5.09 -9.45 -4.06
N ARG A 57 -5.75 -8.29 -3.96
CA ARG A 57 -5.20 -7.15 -3.24
C ARG A 57 -5.24 -7.34 -1.72
N ILE A 58 -6.31 -7.90 -1.16
CA ILE A 58 -6.40 -8.27 0.26
C ILE A 58 -5.24 -9.21 0.62
N GLN A 59 -5.02 -10.25 -0.18
CA GLN A 59 -3.90 -11.18 0.02
C GLN A 59 -2.54 -10.47 -0.07
N THR A 60 -2.37 -9.56 -1.03
CA THR A 60 -1.13 -8.78 -1.18
C THR A 60 -0.87 -7.90 0.04
N LEU A 61 -1.88 -7.19 0.54
CA LEU A 61 -1.76 -6.32 1.71
C LEU A 61 -1.44 -7.12 2.97
N ASP A 62 -2.11 -8.25 3.18
CA ASP A 62 -1.86 -9.13 4.31
C ASP A 62 -0.43 -9.71 4.29
N TYR A 63 0.02 -10.12 3.10
CA TYR A 63 1.38 -10.60 2.90
C TYR A 63 2.42 -9.50 3.15
N LEU A 64 2.21 -8.29 2.61
CA LEU A 64 3.11 -7.15 2.86
C LEU A 64 3.20 -6.81 4.34
N ARG A 65 2.06 -6.76 5.04
CA ARG A 65 2.00 -6.57 6.50
C ARG A 65 2.80 -7.64 7.24
N SER A 66 2.62 -8.90 6.87
CA SER A 66 3.31 -10.04 7.49
C SER A 66 4.81 -10.02 7.23
N ALA A 67 5.23 -9.70 6.01
CA ALA A 67 6.65 -9.61 5.63
C ALA A 67 7.33 -8.45 6.35
N HIS A 68 6.65 -7.30 6.45
CA HIS A 68 7.13 -6.13 7.17
C HIS A 68 7.27 -6.34 8.68
N ASN A 69 6.47 -7.24 9.25
CA ASN A 69 6.61 -7.64 10.65
C ASN A 69 7.61 -8.79 10.86
N GLY A 70 8.29 -9.25 9.81
CA GLY A 70 9.23 -10.38 9.88
C GLY A 70 8.56 -11.72 10.18
N ARG A 71 7.25 -11.85 9.95
CA ARG A 71 6.48 -13.09 10.20
C ARG A 71 6.57 -14.08 9.06
N VAL A 72 6.90 -13.61 7.86
CA VAL A 72 7.02 -14.44 6.65
C VAL A 72 8.29 -14.08 5.88
N TYR A 73 8.74 -15.02 5.05
CA TYR A 73 9.83 -14.79 4.13
C TYR A 73 9.34 -14.03 2.89
N TRP A 74 10.12 -13.05 2.46
CA TRP A 74 9.91 -12.38 1.19
C TRP A 74 10.20 -13.35 0.03
N PHE A 75 9.16 -13.69 -0.73
CA PHE A 75 9.14 -14.66 -1.83
C PHE A 75 9.79 -16.00 -1.45
N ASN A 76 9.59 -16.45 -0.21
CA ASN A 76 10.20 -17.67 0.34
C ASN A 76 11.74 -17.70 0.25
N THR A 77 12.38 -16.54 0.04
CA THR A 77 13.82 -16.45 -0.26
C THR A 77 14.55 -15.69 0.83
N THR A 78 14.08 -14.50 1.18
CA THR A 78 14.79 -13.60 2.11
C THR A 78 13.93 -13.32 3.34
N HIS A 79 14.47 -13.50 4.53
CA HIS A 79 13.83 -13.05 5.77
C HIS A 79 14.31 -11.66 6.14
N PHE A 80 13.39 -10.76 6.47
CA PHE A 80 13.70 -9.42 6.94
C PHE A 80 13.25 -9.29 8.39
N SER A 81 14.21 -9.25 9.32
CA SER A 81 13.89 -8.93 10.71
C SER A 81 13.57 -7.44 10.85
N LYS A 82 12.92 -7.04 11.95
CA LYS A 82 12.71 -5.61 12.27
C LYS A 82 14.03 -4.83 12.31
N ALA A 83 15.12 -5.46 12.76
CA ALA A 83 16.44 -4.86 12.79
C ALA A 83 17.01 -4.64 11.37
N ASP A 84 16.74 -5.56 10.44
CA ASP A 84 17.20 -5.43 9.05
C ASP A 84 16.43 -4.34 8.30
N LEU A 85 15.12 -4.26 8.51
CA LEU A 85 14.28 -3.20 7.95
C LEU A 85 14.74 -1.82 8.42
N ALA A 86 15.04 -1.66 9.72
CA ALA A 86 15.54 -0.40 10.26
C ALA A 86 16.91 0.03 9.71
N ARG A 87 17.69 -0.90 9.14
CA ARG A 87 19.02 -0.63 8.55
C ARG A 87 18.96 -0.32 7.04
N MET A 88 17.80 -0.46 6.40
CA MET A 88 17.69 -0.18 4.97
C MET A 88 17.94 1.31 4.69
N PRO A 89 18.67 1.69 3.62
CA PRO A 89 19.02 3.09 3.34
C PRO A 89 17.80 4.03 3.21
N TYR A 90 16.65 3.49 2.82
CA TYR A 90 15.39 4.24 2.73
C TYR A 90 14.75 4.52 4.11
N PHE A 91 15.18 3.81 5.14
CA PHE A 91 14.66 3.87 6.51
C PHE A 91 15.40 4.94 7.35
N GLU A 92 15.83 6.04 6.75
CA GLU A 92 16.27 7.22 7.50
C GLU A 92 15.12 7.74 8.37
N LYS A 93 15.37 7.91 9.67
CA LYS A 93 14.35 8.26 10.67
C LYS A 93 13.44 9.42 10.23
N ARG A 94 14.00 10.50 9.69
CA ARG A 94 13.23 11.68 9.25
C ARG A 94 12.31 11.37 8.06
N LYS A 95 12.78 10.60 7.08
CA LYS A 95 11.99 10.21 5.90
C LYS A 95 10.87 9.25 6.29
N LEU A 96 11.16 8.31 7.20
CA LEU A 96 10.16 7.40 7.75
C LEU A 96 9.09 8.12 8.55
N THR A 97 9.44 9.07 9.42
CA THR A 97 8.45 9.84 10.16
C THR A 97 7.51 10.58 9.21
N ARG A 98 8.02 11.25 8.17
CA ARG A 98 7.17 11.93 7.17
C ARG A 98 6.28 10.93 6.42
N ARG A 99 6.83 9.79 6.00
CA ARG A 99 6.06 8.73 5.34
C ARG A 99 4.97 8.16 6.26
N ALA A 100 5.29 7.91 7.52
CA ALA A 100 4.36 7.44 8.53
C ALA A 100 3.23 8.46 8.74
N ILE A 101 3.53 9.76 8.82
CA ILE A 101 2.51 10.81 8.90
C ILE A 101 1.59 10.78 7.68
N ASN A 102 2.14 10.68 6.47
CA ASN A 102 1.33 10.61 5.25
C ASN A 102 0.42 9.37 5.26
N PHE A 103 0.95 8.20 5.63
CA PHE A 103 0.16 6.98 5.78
C PHE A 103 -0.89 7.07 6.87
N LEU A 104 -0.60 7.76 7.97
CA LEU A 104 -1.53 8.00 9.06
C LEU A 104 -2.71 8.88 8.61
N PHE A 105 -2.45 9.95 7.86
CA PHE A 105 -3.51 10.81 7.32
C PHE A 105 -4.44 10.04 6.39
N LEU A 106 -3.89 9.21 5.49
CA LEU A 106 -4.71 8.33 4.67
C LEU A 106 -5.51 7.35 5.54
N GLY A 107 -4.86 6.70 6.51
CA GLY A 107 -5.47 5.74 7.42
C GLY A 107 -6.62 6.32 8.25
N PHE A 108 -6.52 7.57 8.70
CA PHE A 108 -7.60 8.26 9.43
C PHE A 108 -8.76 8.69 8.54
N SER A 109 -8.49 8.94 7.26
CA SER A 109 -9.50 9.47 6.33
C SER A 109 -10.39 8.39 5.72
N LEU A 110 -9.96 7.12 5.76
CA LEU A 110 -10.69 5.99 5.20
C LEU A 110 -11.92 5.56 6.04
N PRO A 111 -11.86 5.42 7.37
CA PRO A 111 -13.00 4.97 8.18
C PRO A 111 -14.29 5.80 7.99
N PRO A 112 -14.27 7.14 7.95
CA PRO A 112 -15.48 7.92 7.68
C PRO A 112 -16.15 7.57 6.35
N ILE A 113 -15.36 7.22 5.31
CA ILE A 113 -15.89 6.81 4.01
C ILE A 113 -16.53 5.42 4.10
N LEU A 114 -15.96 4.52 4.90
CA LEU A 114 -16.50 3.16 5.13
C LEU A 114 -17.85 3.19 5.87
N ASP A 115 -17.99 4.11 6.84
CA ASP A 115 -19.18 4.22 7.67
C ASP A 115 -20.33 4.94 6.97
N VAL A 116 -20.04 6.04 6.26
CA VAL A 116 -21.06 6.92 5.66
C VAL A 116 -21.59 6.37 4.34
N SER A 117 -20.78 5.66 3.57
CA SER A 117 -21.16 5.26 2.21
C SER A 117 -22.15 4.09 2.23
N SER A 118 -23.39 4.38 1.83
CA SER A 118 -24.50 3.42 1.81
C SER A 118 -24.54 2.56 0.53
N GLY A 119 -24.02 3.10 -0.58
CA GLY A 119 -24.03 2.45 -1.89
C GLY A 119 -22.67 2.42 -2.58
N LEU A 120 -22.50 1.48 -3.51
CA LEU A 120 -21.26 1.28 -4.27
C LEU A 120 -20.80 2.55 -5.01
N SER A 121 -21.71 3.27 -5.65
CA SER A 121 -21.36 4.48 -6.42
C SER A 121 -20.86 5.60 -5.50
N GLU A 122 -21.54 5.83 -4.39
CA GLU A 122 -21.16 6.85 -3.40
C GLU A 122 -19.80 6.51 -2.78
N TYR A 123 -19.62 5.26 -2.36
CA TYR A 123 -18.36 4.77 -1.81
C TYR A 123 -17.18 4.98 -2.76
N LEU A 124 -17.32 4.55 -4.03
CA LEU A 124 -16.26 4.69 -5.02
C LEU A 124 -15.95 6.15 -5.35
N LYS A 125 -16.95 7.03 -5.37
CA LYS A 125 -16.75 8.47 -5.60
C LYS A 125 -15.99 9.12 -4.45
N SER A 126 -16.44 8.90 -3.21
CA SER A 126 -15.79 9.43 -2.01
C SER A 126 -14.36 8.90 -1.86
N LEU A 127 -14.14 7.60 -2.11
CA LEU A 127 -12.80 7.01 -2.09
C LEU A 127 -11.88 7.62 -3.15
N ASN A 128 -12.35 7.79 -4.39
CA ASN A 128 -11.55 8.45 -5.43
C ASN A 128 -11.23 9.91 -5.08
N ALA A 129 -12.20 10.64 -4.50
CA ALA A 129 -11.99 12.03 -4.07
C ALA A 129 -10.92 12.12 -2.99
N LEU A 130 -10.99 11.27 -1.95
CA LEU A 130 -9.95 11.17 -0.92
C LEU A 130 -8.58 10.86 -1.52
N LEU A 131 -8.48 9.85 -2.39
CA LEU A 131 -7.20 9.46 -2.98
C LEU A 131 -6.63 10.56 -3.89
N LEU A 132 -7.47 11.38 -4.51
CA LEU A 132 -7.06 12.56 -5.26
C LEU A 132 -6.51 13.66 -4.34
N GLU A 133 -7.23 13.96 -3.25
CA GLU A 133 -6.77 14.92 -2.24
C GLU A 133 -5.44 14.48 -1.62
N PHE A 134 -5.30 13.19 -1.33
CA PHE A 134 -4.07 12.60 -0.81
C PHE A 134 -2.90 12.72 -1.81
N GLU A 135 -3.11 12.44 -3.10
CA GLU A 135 -2.06 12.65 -4.10
C GLU A 135 -1.65 14.12 -4.21
N SER A 136 -2.62 15.06 -4.16
CA SER A 136 -2.34 16.49 -4.16
C SER A 136 -1.53 16.90 -2.92
N PHE A 137 -1.90 16.39 -1.75
CA PHE A 137 -1.18 16.61 -0.50
C PHE A 137 0.27 16.11 -0.59
N GLN A 138 0.49 14.89 -1.12
CA GLN A 138 1.83 14.33 -1.28
C GLN A 138 2.72 15.11 -2.26
N GLN A 139 2.14 15.73 -3.30
CA GLN A 139 2.90 16.56 -4.24
C GLN A 139 3.45 17.81 -3.58
N ILE A 140 2.65 18.44 -2.70
CA ILE A 140 3.04 19.64 -1.98
C ILE A 140 3.98 19.29 -0.81
N HIS A 141 3.70 18.19 -0.12
CA HIS A 141 4.42 17.68 1.06
C HIS A 141 5.26 16.44 0.73
N SER A 142 6.20 16.61 -0.20
CA SER A 142 7.05 15.51 -0.70
C SER A 142 7.89 14.84 0.40
N VAL A 143 7.92 13.50 0.40
CA VAL A 143 8.67 12.67 1.39
C VAL A 143 10.19 12.82 1.33
N ASP A 144 10.75 13.23 0.20
CA ASP A 144 12.21 13.37 0.01
C ASP A 144 12.75 14.75 0.40
N GLY A 145 11.92 15.66 0.94
CA GLY A 145 12.38 16.98 1.36
C GLY A 145 12.93 17.84 0.22
N GLY A 146 12.52 17.56 -1.03
CA GLY A 146 12.69 18.51 -2.13
C GLY A 146 12.06 19.85 -1.75
N PRO A 147 12.58 20.99 -2.24
CA PRO A 147 12.18 22.30 -1.79
C PRO A 147 10.66 22.36 -1.82
N ALA A 148 10.07 22.63 -0.65
CA ALA A 148 8.67 22.98 -0.55
C ALA A 148 8.34 23.90 -1.73
N ALA A 149 7.21 23.70 -2.37
CA ALA A 149 6.74 24.54 -3.47
C ALA A 149 6.37 25.96 -2.97
N THR A 150 7.22 26.58 -2.15
CA THR A 150 7.10 27.91 -1.54
C THR A 150 7.45 29.05 -2.51
N LEU A 151 7.58 28.79 -3.81
CA LEU A 151 7.82 29.84 -4.81
C LEU A 151 6.66 30.08 -5.79
N ALA A 152 5.54 29.36 -5.68
CA ALA A 152 4.40 29.55 -6.59
C ALA A 152 3.10 29.82 -5.84
N ARG A 153 3.03 30.98 -5.15
CA ARG A 153 1.81 31.83 -5.02
C ARG A 153 2.03 32.95 -3.99
N ALA A 154 2.97 33.84 -4.27
CA ALA A 154 2.88 35.20 -3.73
C ALA A 154 1.72 35.90 -4.43
N ARG A 155 0.59 36.11 -3.73
CA ARG A 155 -0.28 37.32 -3.84
C ARG A 155 -1.48 37.29 -2.87
N LEU A 156 -1.33 38.13 -1.83
CA LEU A 156 -2.32 39.02 -1.18
C LEU A 156 -3.23 38.50 -0.04
N PRO A 157 -3.62 39.41 0.90
CA PRO A 157 -3.99 39.09 2.28
C PRO A 157 -5.51 38.94 2.47
N HIS A 158 -5.91 38.06 3.39
CA HIS A 158 -7.23 38.11 3.99
C HIS A 158 -7.17 37.90 5.50
N MET A 159 -7.61 38.94 6.21
CA MET A 159 -7.77 39.02 7.65
C MET A 159 -9.05 38.27 8.08
N PHE A 160 -9.09 37.85 9.36
CA PHE A 160 -10.22 37.31 10.15
C PHE A 160 -10.36 35.78 10.32
N LYS A 161 -9.54 35.26 11.24
CA LYS A 161 -9.87 34.45 12.44
C LYS A 161 -11.09 33.48 12.40
N ARG A 162 -10.81 32.19 12.57
CA ARG A 162 -11.53 31.29 13.50
C ARG A 162 -10.52 30.39 14.24
N SER A 163 -10.71 30.28 15.55
CA SER A 163 -9.88 29.53 16.49
C SER A 163 -10.29 28.06 16.49
N GLY A 164 -9.33 27.13 16.47
CA GLY A 164 -9.59 25.76 16.95
C GLY A 164 -9.01 24.56 16.20
N GLN A 165 -7.99 24.65 15.34
CA GLN A 165 -7.18 23.46 14.98
C GLN A 165 -5.80 23.92 14.51
N SER A 166 -4.74 23.61 15.26
CA SER A 166 -3.38 24.03 14.91
C SER A 166 -2.81 23.17 13.78
N THR A 167 -3.18 23.48 12.54
CA THR A 167 -2.67 22.95 11.28
C THR A 167 -1.26 23.47 10.99
N LYS A 168 -0.26 23.13 11.82
CA LYS A 168 1.13 23.61 11.65
C LYS A 168 1.81 23.09 10.37
N ASP A 169 1.23 22.10 9.70
CA ASP A 169 1.78 21.49 8.48
C ASP A 169 1.05 21.91 7.19
N LEU A 170 -0.10 22.60 7.26
CA LEU A 170 -0.82 23.04 6.06
C LEU A 170 -0.39 24.45 5.64
N LEU A 171 -0.20 24.65 4.35
CA LEU A 171 -0.01 25.99 3.80
C LEU A 171 -1.32 26.79 3.94
N PRO A 172 -1.24 28.13 4.11
CA PRO A 172 -2.44 28.97 4.17
C PRO A 172 -3.35 28.76 2.95
N GLY A 173 -4.59 28.31 3.18
CA GLY A 173 -5.58 28.03 2.12
C GLY A 173 -5.63 26.59 1.62
N GLU A 174 -4.86 25.66 2.20
CA GLU A 174 -5.03 24.23 1.96
C GLU A 174 -6.25 23.71 2.77
N GLU A 175 -7.37 23.50 2.08
CA GLU A 175 -8.56 22.87 2.64
C GLU A 175 -8.87 21.59 1.87
N TYR A 176 -9.01 20.48 2.60
CA TYR A 176 -9.39 19.18 2.06
C TYR A 176 -10.76 18.78 2.59
N THR A 177 -11.57 18.12 1.77
CA THR A 177 -12.93 17.72 2.15
C THR A 177 -12.93 16.35 2.84
N PHE A 178 -12.14 15.41 2.32
CA PHE A 178 -12.09 14.03 2.81
C PHE A 178 -10.79 13.72 3.54
N LEU A 179 -9.68 14.35 3.16
CA LEU A 179 -8.38 14.11 3.78
C LEU A 179 -8.28 14.80 5.15
N LEU A 180 -8.09 13.99 6.19
CA LEU A 180 -7.88 14.42 7.56
C LEU A 180 -6.39 14.59 7.85
N THR A 181 -6.01 15.79 8.29
CA THR A 181 -4.62 16.14 8.64
C THR A 181 -4.54 16.68 10.08
N PRO A 182 -4.83 15.86 11.10
CA PRO A 182 -4.75 16.30 12.49
C PRO A 182 -3.30 16.60 12.90
N SER A 183 -3.12 17.58 13.79
CA SER A 183 -1.80 17.83 14.39
C SER A 183 -1.44 16.70 15.36
N LEU A 184 -0.24 16.17 15.22
CA LEU A 184 0.23 15.05 16.04
C LEU A 184 1.07 15.53 17.22
N PRO A 185 0.86 15.00 18.44
CA PRO A 185 1.68 15.35 19.61
C PRO A 185 3.04 14.63 19.64
N PHE A 186 3.27 13.65 18.77
CA PHE A 186 4.50 12.87 18.67
C PHE A 186 4.72 12.37 17.24
N ASP A 187 5.96 11.95 16.96
CA ASP A 187 6.33 11.31 15.69
C ASP A 187 5.82 9.86 15.66
N PRO A 188 4.93 9.49 14.72
CA PRO A 188 4.40 8.13 14.66
C PRO A 188 5.48 7.12 14.25
N ASP A 189 5.41 5.92 14.82
CA ASP A 189 6.27 4.81 14.41
C ASP A 189 5.80 4.24 13.07
N TYR A 190 6.72 4.18 12.10
CA TYR A 190 6.39 3.76 10.74
C TYR A 190 5.90 2.32 10.65
N PHE A 191 6.46 1.39 11.44
CA PHE A 191 6.08 -0.02 11.35
C PHE A 191 4.65 -0.25 11.81
N GLU A 192 4.28 0.40 12.91
CA GLU A 192 2.93 0.33 13.45
C GLU A 192 1.92 1.03 12.54
N ILE A 193 2.27 2.20 11.98
CA ILE A 193 1.39 2.88 11.02
C ILE A 193 1.22 2.08 9.73
N PHE A 194 2.29 1.48 9.21
CA PHE A 194 2.19 0.65 8.01
C PHE A 194 1.26 -0.54 8.22
N ALA A 195 1.41 -1.25 9.35
CA ALA A 195 0.57 -2.40 9.67
C ALA A 195 -0.91 -1.99 9.80
N THR A 196 -1.20 -0.93 10.55
CA THR A 196 -2.58 -0.44 10.72
C THR A 196 -3.19 0.07 9.42
N LEU A 197 -2.40 0.71 8.54
CA LEU A 197 -2.88 1.12 7.22
C LEU A 197 -3.22 -0.09 6.33
N CYS A 198 -2.41 -1.15 6.36
CA CYS A 198 -2.75 -2.39 5.65
C CYS A 198 -4.10 -2.95 6.13
N ASP A 199 -4.36 -2.94 7.43
CA ASP A 199 -5.61 -3.44 8.02
C ASP A 199 -6.81 -2.63 7.54
N VAL A 200 -6.74 -1.30 7.65
CA VAL A 200 -7.80 -0.40 7.18
C VAL A 200 -8.04 -0.57 5.68
N LEU A 201 -6.99 -0.76 4.87
CA LEU A 201 -7.15 -1.00 3.43
C LEU A 201 -7.77 -2.36 3.12
N ILE A 202 -7.44 -3.40 3.89
CA ILE A 202 -8.11 -4.71 3.80
C ILE A 202 -9.61 -4.54 4.09
N ASP A 203 -9.96 -3.75 5.12
CA ASP A 203 -11.36 -3.42 5.41
C ASP A 203 -12.01 -2.63 4.27
N CYS A 204 -11.28 -1.71 3.61
CA CYS A 204 -11.79 -0.99 2.43
C CYS A 204 -12.13 -1.92 1.27
N TYR A 205 -11.26 -2.89 0.95
CA TYR A 205 -11.54 -3.87 -0.11
C TYR A 205 -12.63 -4.86 0.31
N SER A 206 -12.68 -5.27 1.57
CA SER A 206 -13.72 -6.15 2.11
C SER A 206 -15.09 -5.48 2.08
N ARG A 207 -15.17 -4.20 2.45
CA ARG A 207 -16.38 -3.38 2.32
C ARG A 207 -16.80 -3.25 0.86
N LEU A 208 -15.85 -2.97 -0.05
CA LEU A 208 -16.15 -2.92 -1.48
C LEU A 208 -16.79 -4.22 -1.98
N VAL A 209 -16.20 -5.37 -1.64
CA VAL A 209 -16.74 -6.71 -1.98
C VAL A 209 -18.14 -6.90 -1.42
N SER A 210 -18.41 -6.45 -0.19
CA SER A 210 -19.75 -6.55 0.40
C SER A 210 -20.79 -5.68 -0.32
N LEU A 211 -20.39 -4.50 -0.83
CA LEU A 211 -21.24 -3.61 -1.61
C LEU A 211 -21.49 -4.12 -3.04
N VAL A 212 -20.58 -4.93 -3.58
CA VAL A 212 -20.71 -5.59 -4.89
C VAL A 212 -21.29 -6.99 -4.71
N SER A 213 -22.52 -7.08 -4.19
CA SER A 213 -23.16 -8.37 -3.87
C SER A 213 -23.78 -9.09 -5.07
N HIS A 214 -24.12 -8.36 -6.15
CA HIS A 214 -24.72 -8.92 -7.36
C HIS A 214 -24.26 -8.17 -8.61
N PRO A 215 -24.05 -8.86 -9.76
CA PRO A 215 -23.72 -8.23 -11.04
C PRO A 215 -24.63 -7.07 -11.49
N SER A 216 -25.91 -7.05 -11.11
CA SER A 216 -26.86 -5.99 -11.51
C SER A 216 -26.51 -4.63 -10.93
N LEU A 217 -25.72 -4.59 -9.85
CA LEU A 217 -25.23 -3.36 -9.25
C LEU A 217 -24.07 -2.76 -10.04
N CYS A 218 -23.41 -3.53 -10.92
CA CYS A 218 -22.26 -3.07 -11.66
C CYS A 218 -22.65 -2.41 -12.99
N ASN A 219 -22.01 -1.30 -13.29
CA ASN A 219 -22.05 -0.66 -14.60
C ASN A 219 -20.65 -0.17 -15.00
N ALA A 220 -20.51 0.27 -16.25
CA ALA A 220 -19.23 0.73 -16.79
C ALA A 220 -18.58 1.85 -15.96
N ALA A 221 -19.37 2.82 -15.50
CA ALA A 221 -18.87 3.94 -14.71
C ALA A 221 -18.31 3.50 -13.35
N MET A 222 -18.95 2.53 -12.69
CA MET A 222 -18.45 1.95 -11.45
C MET A 222 -17.17 1.13 -11.68
N GLY A 223 -17.11 0.37 -12.77
CA GLY A 223 -15.88 -0.34 -13.16
C GLY A 223 -14.71 0.60 -13.39
N GLU A 224 -14.94 1.75 -14.03
CA GLU A 224 -13.92 2.78 -14.23
C GLU A 224 -13.49 3.44 -12.91
N LEU A 225 -14.45 3.81 -12.05
CA LEU A 225 -14.16 4.40 -10.73
C LEU A 225 -13.36 3.43 -9.85
N PHE A 226 -13.72 2.14 -9.85
CA PHE A 226 -12.97 1.11 -9.17
C PHE A 226 -11.53 1.01 -9.69
N THR A 227 -11.37 0.92 -11.01
CA THR A 227 -10.05 0.79 -11.65
C THR A 227 -9.14 1.97 -11.30
N LYS A 228 -9.68 3.20 -11.27
CA LYS A 228 -8.95 4.41 -10.85
C LYS A 228 -8.56 4.36 -9.37
N ALA A 229 -9.48 3.97 -8.48
CA ALA A 229 -9.19 3.85 -7.06
C ALA A 229 -8.11 2.78 -6.78
N ASP A 230 -8.25 1.58 -7.37
CA ASP A 230 -7.25 0.52 -7.21
C ASP A 230 -5.87 0.95 -7.72
N ALA A 231 -5.81 1.63 -8.87
CA ALA A 231 -4.55 2.10 -9.42
C ALA A 231 -3.82 3.07 -8.47
N LYS A 232 -4.56 3.97 -7.82
CA LYS A 232 -4.01 4.90 -6.82
C LYS A 232 -3.54 4.16 -5.57
N LEU A 233 -4.37 3.26 -5.01
CA LEU A 233 -4.01 2.45 -3.85
C LEU A 233 -2.76 1.58 -4.10
N ARG A 234 -2.69 0.96 -5.29
CA ARG A 234 -1.51 0.20 -5.73
C ARG A 234 -0.26 1.06 -5.70
N LYS A 235 -0.33 2.25 -6.28
CA LYS A 235 0.80 3.15 -6.41
C LYS A 235 1.28 3.66 -5.06
N VAL A 236 0.35 4.05 -4.19
CA VAL A 236 0.64 4.63 -2.87
C VAL A 236 1.28 3.59 -1.93
N ILE A 237 0.78 2.36 -1.92
CA ILE A 237 1.19 1.35 -0.93
C ILE A 237 2.01 0.24 -1.54
N VAL A 238 1.46 -0.46 -2.54
CA VAL A 238 2.04 -1.70 -3.02
C VAL A 238 3.33 -1.44 -3.80
N SER A 239 3.31 -0.54 -4.78
CA SER A 239 4.44 -0.32 -5.68
C SER A 239 5.70 0.19 -4.98
N GLY A 240 5.56 1.11 -4.02
CA GLY A 240 6.71 1.62 -3.26
C GLY A 240 7.34 0.54 -2.40
N ILE A 241 6.53 -0.14 -1.59
CA ILE A 241 7.02 -1.14 -0.62
C ILE A 241 7.61 -2.35 -1.33
N VAL A 242 6.94 -2.89 -2.36
CA VAL A 242 7.45 -4.04 -3.12
C VAL A 242 8.82 -3.72 -3.71
N ARG A 243 8.98 -2.53 -4.29
CA ARG A 243 10.27 -2.10 -4.86
C ARG A 243 11.36 -2.02 -3.79
N GLU A 244 11.06 -1.50 -2.61
CA GLU A 244 12.01 -1.42 -1.50
C GLU A 244 12.45 -2.81 -1.02
N PHE A 245 11.51 -3.74 -0.83
CA PHE A 245 11.82 -5.12 -0.47
C PHE A 245 12.65 -5.83 -1.53
N GLU A 246 12.36 -5.59 -2.82
CA GLU A 246 13.16 -6.12 -3.91
C GLU A 246 14.59 -5.56 -3.93
N ASP A 247 14.74 -4.25 -3.77
CA ASP A 247 16.05 -3.58 -3.73
C ASP A 247 16.89 -4.10 -2.54
N ALA A 248 16.27 -4.23 -1.37
CA ALA A 248 16.92 -4.82 -0.20
C ALA A 248 17.30 -6.29 -0.41
N SER A 249 16.42 -7.08 -1.03
CA SER A 249 16.69 -8.49 -1.35
C SER A 249 17.89 -8.64 -2.30
N ARG A 250 17.94 -7.80 -3.34
CA ARG A 250 19.08 -7.78 -4.29
C ARG A 250 20.39 -7.40 -3.59
N SER A 251 20.34 -6.44 -2.67
CA SER A 251 21.52 -6.01 -1.91
C SER A 251 22.02 -7.11 -0.96
N SER A 252 21.10 -7.72 -0.20
CA SER A 252 21.40 -8.85 0.69
C SER A 252 22.00 -10.03 -0.08
N ALA A 253 21.37 -10.46 -1.18
CA ALA A 253 21.88 -11.57 -2.00
C ALA A 253 23.30 -11.30 -2.53
N LYS A 254 23.59 -10.08 -2.99
CA LYS A 254 24.95 -9.70 -3.43
C LYS A 254 25.96 -9.77 -2.29
N SER A 255 25.58 -9.32 -1.09
CA SER A 255 26.44 -9.39 0.10
C SER A 255 26.75 -10.83 0.50
N GLU A 256 25.75 -11.70 0.52
CA GLU A 256 25.92 -13.12 0.84
C GLU A 256 26.84 -13.82 -0.15
N VAL A 257 26.63 -13.63 -1.46
CA VAL A 257 27.50 -14.20 -2.50
C VAL A 257 28.94 -13.70 -2.38
N ALA A 258 29.13 -12.40 -2.11
CA ALA A 258 30.46 -11.83 -1.89
C ALA A 258 31.12 -12.39 -0.61
N GLY A 259 30.33 -12.64 0.44
CA GLY A 259 30.77 -13.27 1.68
C GLY A 259 31.26 -14.70 1.44
N VAL A 260 30.48 -15.52 0.74
CA VAL A 260 30.88 -16.88 0.35
C VAL A 260 32.15 -16.85 -0.50
N GLY A 261 32.26 -15.95 -1.48
CA GLY A 261 33.46 -15.79 -2.29
C GLY A 261 34.71 -15.52 -1.45
N ARG A 262 34.63 -14.65 -0.43
CA ARG A 262 35.74 -14.40 0.50
C ARG A 262 36.09 -15.62 1.34
N MET A 263 35.11 -16.37 1.84
CA MET A 263 35.36 -17.58 2.63
C MET A 263 36.02 -18.68 1.79
N VAL A 264 35.55 -18.87 0.54
CA VAL A 264 36.08 -19.91 -0.35
C VAL A 264 37.48 -19.55 -0.86
N LEU A 265 37.71 -18.31 -1.33
CA LEU A 265 39.06 -17.90 -1.76
C LEU A 265 40.02 -17.77 -0.58
N GLY A 266 39.55 -17.32 0.58
CA GLY A 266 40.37 -17.24 1.80
C GLY A 266 40.80 -18.61 2.32
N GLY A 267 39.96 -19.64 2.16
CA GLY A 267 40.31 -21.02 2.50
C GLY A 267 41.19 -21.73 1.48
N LEU A 268 41.31 -21.21 0.25
CA LEU A 268 42.16 -21.78 -0.81
C LEU A 268 43.59 -21.21 -0.82
N LEU A 269 43.82 -20.12 -0.08
CA LEU A 269 45.11 -19.43 0.03
C LEU A 269 45.73 -19.55 1.44
N GLY A 270 45.14 -20.37 2.31
CA GLY A 270 45.63 -20.65 3.68
C GLY A 270 46.28 -22.03 3.80
#